data_AF-A0A540MTS9-F1
#
_entry.id   AF-A0A540MTS9-F1
#
_cell.length_a   1.000
_cell.length_b   1.000
_cell.length_c   1.000
_cell.angle_alpha   90.00
_cell.angle_beta   90.00
_cell.angle_gamma   90.00
#
_symmetry.space_group_name_H-M   'P 1'
#
loop_
_entity.id
_entity.type
_entity.pdbx_description
1 polymer ?
#
loop_
_entity_poly.entity_id
_entity_poly.type
_entity_poly.pdbx_seq_one_letter_code
_entity_poly.pdbx_strand_id
1 'polypeptide(L)'
;MADEMIEYEELSAGRKDGFVEFVKEEVGKKERCMQEEEEFHRRKVEGMSEEVECTLENMRLYKLYPLQTPGAPQFMKSQQTNKYFKNAHEVL
;
A
#
# COMPACT_ATOMS: atom_id res chain seq x y z
N MET A 1 14.96 -19.37 -12.64
CA MET A 1 15.01 -18.38 -11.52
C MET A 1 16.41 -18.35 -10.94
N ALA A 2 17.04 -17.18 -10.89
CA ALA A 2 18.49 -16.93 -10.75
C ALA A 2 19.34 -17.32 -11.96
N ASP A 3 19.23 -18.55 -12.49
CA ASP A 3 20.11 -19.04 -13.58
C ASP A 3 20.03 -18.25 -14.90
N GLU A 4 18.86 -17.73 -15.25
CA GLU A 4 18.63 -16.95 -16.48
C GLU A 4 19.18 -15.51 -16.39
N MET A 5 19.38 -14.96 -15.19
CA MET A 5 19.91 -13.60 -15.00
C MET A 5 21.44 -13.52 -15.12
N ILE A 6 22.12 -14.67 -15.19
CA ILE A 6 23.58 -14.78 -15.32
C ILE A 6 24.06 -14.65 -16.76
N GLU A 7 23.16 -14.87 -17.73
CA GLU A 7 23.52 -14.83 -19.15
C GLU A 7 23.65 -13.39 -19.68
N TYR A 8 23.09 -12.41 -18.97
CA TYR A 8 23.06 -11.01 -19.44
C TYR A 8 23.93 -10.01 -18.67
N GLU A 9 24.47 -10.34 -17.49
CA GLU A 9 25.41 -9.44 -16.77
C GLU A 9 26.25 -10.19 -15.71
N GLU A 10 27.53 -9.84 -15.63
CA GLU A 10 28.65 -10.57 -14.98
C GLU A 10 28.52 -10.77 -13.45
N LEU A 11 27.86 -11.82 -12.98
CA LEU A 11 28.02 -12.29 -11.60
C LEU A 11 28.81 -13.61 -11.56
N SER A 12 30.09 -13.51 -11.19
CA SER A 12 30.97 -14.67 -10.93
C SER A 12 30.29 -15.62 -9.93
N ALA A 13 30.33 -16.93 -10.18
CA ALA A 13 29.59 -17.93 -9.39
C ALA A 13 29.78 -17.84 -7.86
N GLY A 14 30.96 -17.41 -7.38
CA GLY A 14 31.23 -17.20 -5.94
C GLY A 14 30.60 -15.95 -5.31
N ARG A 15 30.05 -15.02 -6.11
CA ARG A 15 29.37 -13.79 -5.63
C ARG A 15 27.85 -13.94 -5.61
N LYS A 16 27.31 -15.02 -6.20
CA LYS A 16 25.86 -15.28 -6.30
C LYS A 16 25.23 -15.42 -4.91
N ASP A 17 25.85 -16.21 -4.04
CA ASP A 17 25.34 -16.44 -2.69
C ASP A 17 25.29 -15.13 -1.89
N GLY A 18 26.32 -14.29 -1.99
CA GLY A 18 26.36 -12.98 -1.35
C GLY A 18 25.30 -12.00 -1.88
N PHE A 19 25.01 -12.04 -3.18
CA PHE A 19 23.97 -11.21 -3.78
C PHE A 19 22.56 -11.68 -3.38
N VAL A 20 22.32 -13.00 -3.36
CA VAL A 20 21.03 -13.57 -2.93
C VAL A 20 20.75 -13.24 -1.46
N GLU A 21 21.73 -13.36 -0.58
CA GLU A 21 21.55 -12.98 0.83
C GLU A 21 21.31 -11.47 0.99
N PHE A 22 22.01 -10.62 0.23
CA PHE A 22 21.75 -9.18 0.23
C PHE A 22 20.32 -8.84 -0.21
N VAL A 23 19.84 -9.44 -1.30
CA VAL A 23 18.46 -9.21 -1.78
C VAL A 23 17.43 -9.70 -0.76
N LYS A 24 17.64 -10.86 -0.13
CA LYS A 24 16.76 -11.35 0.94
C LYS A 24 16.74 -10.41 2.14
N GLU A 25 17.89 -9.88 2.53
CA GLU A 25 17.99 -8.93 3.65
C GLU A 25 17.24 -7.63 3.35
N GLU A 26 17.41 -7.07 2.15
CA GLU A 26 16.72 -5.84 1.73
C GLU A 26 15.20 -6.05 1.59
N VAL A 27 14.76 -7.17 1.02
CA VAL A 27 13.34 -7.53 0.97
C VAL A 27 12.80 -7.69 2.39
N GLY A 28 13.50 -8.40 3.27
CA GLY A 28 13.09 -8.57 4.66
C GLY A 28 13.04 -7.25 5.45
N LYS A 29 13.97 -6.32 5.21
CA LYS A 29 13.90 -4.96 5.79
C LYS A 29 12.66 -4.20 5.31
N LYS A 30 12.38 -4.27 4.01
CA LYS A 30 11.21 -3.60 3.43
C LYS A 30 9.90 -4.19 3.96
N GLU A 31 9.81 -5.51 4.07
CA GLU A 31 8.66 -6.20 4.65
C GLU A 31 8.46 -5.81 6.12
N ARG A 32 9.52 -5.75 6.93
CA ARG A 32 9.44 -5.28 8.32
C ARG A 32 8.96 -3.83 8.41
N CYS A 33 9.48 -2.94 7.57
CA CYS A 33 9.04 -1.54 7.53
C CYS A 33 7.54 -1.45 7.17
N MET A 34 7.09 -2.22 6.19
CA MET A 34 5.66 -2.27 5.84
C MET A 34 4.81 -2.79 6.99
N GLN A 35 5.26 -3.84 7.70
CA GLN A 35 4.57 -4.35 8.88
C GLN A 35 4.51 -3.31 10.02
N GLU A 36 5.60 -2.60 10.28
CA GLU A 36 5.67 -1.55 11.30
C GLU A 36 4.75 -0.37 10.97
N GLU A 37 4.68 0.06 9.70
CA GLU A 37 3.71 1.07 9.26
C GLU A 37 2.27 0.59 9.43
N GLU A 38 1.97 -0.66 9.07
CA GLU A 38 0.66 -1.26 9.28
C GLU A 38 0.30 -1.33 10.77
N GLU A 39 1.23 -1.72 11.63
CA GLU A 39 1.04 -1.75 13.08
C GLU A 39 0.82 -0.35 13.65
N PHE A 40 1.65 0.61 13.25
CA PHE A 40 1.55 2.00 13.69
C PHE A 40 0.18 2.59 13.35
N HIS A 41 -0.29 2.36 12.13
CA HIS A 41 -1.60 2.82 11.69
C HIS A 41 -2.74 2.07 12.36
N ARG A 42 -2.64 0.75 12.55
CA ARG A 42 -3.63 -0.04 13.29
C ARG A 42 -3.77 0.47 14.73
N ARG A 43 -2.65 0.67 15.43
CA ARG A 43 -2.64 1.24 16.79
C ARG A 43 -3.23 2.66 16.82
N LYS A 44 -3.01 3.46 15.79
CA LYS A 44 -3.60 4.81 15.70
C LYS A 44 -5.11 4.77 15.53
N VAL A 45 -5.66 3.76 14.84
CA VAL A 45 -7.11 3.55 14.70
C VAL A 45 -7.69 2.98 16.00
N GLU A 46 -7.10 1.92 16.57
CA GLU A 46 -7.54 1.31 17.83
C GLU A 46 -7.39 2.25 19.03
N GLY A 47 -6.44 3.19 18.97
CA GLY A 47 -6.26 4.23 19.97
C GLY A 47 -7.13 5.47 19.76
N MET A 48 -8.04 5.47 18.77
CA MET A 48 -9.06 6.52 18.67
C MET A 48 -10.01 6.39 19.87
N SER A 49 -10.45 7.52 20.43
CA SER A 49 -11.44 7.49 21.49
C SER A 49 -12.77 6.96 20.94
N GLU A 50 -13.55 6.28 21.80
CA GLU A 50 -14.88 5.76 21.45
C GLU A 50 -15.78 6.85 20.84
N GLU A 51 -15.60 8.11 21.24
CA GLU A 51 -16.31 9.27 20.69
C GLU A 51 -15.99 9.52 19.22
N VAL A 52 -14.73 9.37 18.81
CA VAL A 52 -14.28 9.55 17.43
C VAL A 52 -14.73 8.38 16.57
N GLU A 53 -14.63 7.15 17.07
CA GLU A 53 -15.16 5.98 16.39
C GLU A 53 -16.66 6.13 16.12
N CYS A 54 -17.45 6.42 17.15
CA CYS A 54 -18.90 6.63 17.05
C CYS A 54 -19.24 7.75 16.05
N THR A 55 -18.48 8.85 16.05
CA THR A 55 -18.66 9.93 15.07
C THR A 55 -18.39 9.45 13.64
N LEU A 56 -17.33 8.67 13.42
CA LEU A 56 -17.00 8.10 12.10
C LEU A 56 -18.04 7.08 11.64
N GLU A 57 -18.66 6.33 12.55
CA GLU A 57 -19.74 5.39 12.21
C GLU A 57 -21.02 6.12 11.77
N ASN A 58 -21.33 7.23 12.43
CA ASN A 58 -22.54 8.00 12.16
C ASN A 58 -22.36 9.00 10.98
N MET A 59 -21.13 9.28 10.56
CA MET A 59 -20.84 10.19 9.47
C MET A 59 -20.95 9.50 8.09
N ARG A 60 -21.62 10.18 7.14
CA ARG A 60 -21.63 9.74 5.74
C ARG A 60 -20.38 10.22 5.00
N LEU A 61 -19.71 9.28 4.35
CA LEU A 61 -18.52 9.52 3.52
C LEU A 61 -18.89 9.54 2.04
N TYR A 62 -18.51 10.61 1.33
CA TYR A 62 -18.71 10.77 -0.11
C TYR A 62 -17.37 10.88 -0.82
N LYS A 63 -17.22 10.24 -1.98
CA LYS A 63 -16.01 10.37 -2.82
C LYS A 63 -16.36 11.03 -4.14
N LEU A 64 -15.84 12.24 -4.34
CA LEU A 64 -16.12 13.08 -5.51
C LEU A 64 -15.03 12.87 -6.57
N TYR A 65 -15.44 12.48 -7.77
CA TYR A 65 -14.59 12.43 -8.95
C TYR A 65 -14.96 13.59 -9.88
N PRO A 66 -13.96 14.21 -10.52
CA PRO A 66 -14.22 15.26 -11.49
C PRO A 66 -15.06 14.73 -12.65
N LEU A 67 -15.97 15.56 -13.16
CA LEU A 67 -16.75 15.26 -14.34
C LEU A 67 -15.81 15.07 -15.54
N GLN A 68 -15.99 13.98 -16.28
CA GLN A 68 -15.15 13.71 -17.45
C GLN A 68 -15.43 14.78 -18.52
N THR A 69 -14.42 15.63 -18.75
CA THR A 69 -14.42 16.65 -19.79
C THR A 69 -13.58 16.17 -20.97
N PRO A 70 -13.89 16.59 -22.21
CA PRO A 70 -13.08 16.23 -23.38
C PRO A 70 -11.63 16.67 -23.16
N GLY A 71 -10.69 15.73 -23.16
CA GLY A 71 -9.26 15.98 -22.92
C GLY A 71 -8.78 15.75 -21.48
N ALA A 72 -9.67 15.48 -20.53
CA ALA A 72 -9.28 15.08 -19.18
C ALA A 72 -8.91 13.59 -19.10
N PRO A 73 -7.97 13.19 -18.23
CA PRO A 73 -7.68 11.78 -17.96
C PRO A 73 -8.94 11.05 -17.49
N GLN A 74 -9.14 9.83 -17.99
CA GLN A 74 -10.26 9.01 -17.57
C GLN A 74 -9.93 8.32 -16.24
N PHE A 75 -10.69 8.63 -15.19
CA PHE A 75 -10.51 8.04 -13.86
C PHE A 75 -11.48 6.89 -13.64
N MET A 76 -10.98 5.75 -13.14
CA MET A 76 -11.84 4.68 -12.64
C MET A 76 -12.37 5.08 -11.27
N LYS A 77 -13.70 5.21 -11.14
CA LYS A 77 -14.34 5.50 -9.88
C LYS A 77 -14.26 4.29 -8.95
N SER A 78 -13.85 4.50 -7.71
CA SER A 78 -13.79 3.49 -6.64
C SER A 78 -14.46 4.02 -5.38
N GLN A 79 -15.14 3.14 -4.64
CA GLN A 79 -15.72 3.41 -3.33
C GLN A 79 -14.69 3.43 -2.20
N GLN A 80 -13.51 2.82 -2.43
CA GLN A 80 -12.49 2.70 -1.40
C GLN A 80 -11.89 4.07 -1.11
N THR A 81 -11.93 4.50 0.16
CA THR A 81 -11.38 5.78 0.63
C THR A 81 -9.91 5.60 0.99
N ASN A 82 -9.64 4.97 2.13
CA ASN A 82 -8.34 4.54 2.62
C ASN A 82 -8.50 3.16 3.29
N LYS A 83 -7.46 2.32 3.29
CA LYS A 83 -7.43 1.00 3.94
C LYS A 83 -7.89 1.03 5.40
N TYR A 84 -7.72 2.17 6.07
CA TYR A 84 -7.97 2.34 7.51
C TYR A 84 -9.34 2.96 7.85
N PHE A 85 -10.12 3.40 6.86
CA PHE A 85 -11.45 3.98 7.07
C PHE A 85 -12.50 3.19 6.29
N LYS A 86 -13.77 3.34 6.67
CA LYS A 86 -14.89 2.72 5.95
C LYS A 86 -14.95 3.23 4.50
N ASN A 87 -15.47 2.40 3.61
CA ASN A 87 -15.73 2.79 2.22
C ASN A 87 -16.66 4.00 2.15
N ALA A 88 -16.57 4.75 1.05
CA ALA A 88 -17.53 5.79 0.75
C ALA A 88 -18.92 5.18 0.59
N HIS A 89 -19.92 5.84 1.17
CA HIS A 89 -21.32 5.44 1.07
C HIS A 89 -21.83 5.74 -0.34
N GLU A 90 -21.33 6.82 -0.95
CA GLU A 90 -21.68 7.22 -2.30
C GLU A 90 -20.45 7.78 -3.04
N VAL A 91 -20.42 7.50 -4.34
CA VAL A 91 -19.37 7.95 -5.25
C VAL A 91 -20.02 8.84 -6.30
N LEU A 92 -19.63 10.11 -6.31
CA LEU A 92 -20.19 11.15 -7.19
C LEU A 92 -19.19 11.48 -8.30
#